data_AF-A0AAD7I9R3-F1
#
_entry.id   AF-A0AAD7I9R3-F1
#
_cell.length_a   1.000
_cell.length_b   1.000
_cell.length_c   1.000
_cell.angle_alpha   90.00
_cell.angle_beta   90.00
_cell.angle_gamma   90.00
#
_symmetry.space_group_name_H-M   'P 1'
#
loop_
_entity.id
_entity.type
_entity.pdbx_description
1 polymer ?
#
loop_
_entity_poly.entity_id
_entity_poly.type
_entity_poly.pdbx_seq_one_letter_code
_entity_poly.pdbx_strand_id
1 'polypeptide(L)'
;MKHILLALLLSVTVFLTSARNTTSIDAARVAGRSAETCGNPADAVLYYTLVVTGTGEYVYFSDLTGVNTELRGGTWTLQAVEAMVFLTQEVSTVPFFRLDSTSAPEVFYTASTTELINALNNGYELVGPEVYIYPTQICGSVPFYYLRNAAKISNFYTTSESERLAFIANGYTDVEISGYVLPVGCSQCS
;
A
#
# COMPACT_ATOMS: atom_id res chain seq x y z
N MET A 1 -0.60 -94.48 -31.39
CA MET A 1 -0.65 -93.09 -31.90
C MET A 1 -0.34 -92.21 -30.69
N LYS A 2 0.91 -91.93 -30.30
CA LYS A 2 2.01 -91.16 -30.92
C LYS A 2 1.63 -89.69 -31.20
N HIS A 3 2.50 -88.78 -30.74
CA HIS A 3 2.56 -87.30 -30.89
C HIS A 3 1.90 -86.54 -29.71
N ILE A 4 2.61 -86.10 -28.66
CA ILE A 4 3.78 -85.18 -28.53
C ILE A 4 3.40 -83.71 -28.83
N LEU A 5 3.64 -82.84 -27.82
CA LEU A 5 4.13 -81.43 -27.77
C LEU A 5 3.23 -80.64 -26.80
N LEU A 6 3.58 -80.40 -25.53
CA LEU A 6 4.60 -79.45 -25.03
C LEU A 6 4.80 -78.19 -25.91
N ALA A 7 4.15 -77.10 -25.53
CA ALA A 7 4.60 -75.76 -25.87
C ALA A 7 4.29 -74.81 -24.70
N LEU A 8 5.33 -74.57 -23.89
CA LEU A 8 5.42 -73.39 -23.03
C LEU A 8 5.27 -72.14 -23.89
N LEU A 9 4.29 -71.31 -23.58
CA LEU A 9 4.29 -69.91 -23.99
C LEU A 9 4.47 -69.07 -22.72
N LEU A 10 5.72 -68.69 -22.44
CA LEU A 10 6.02 -67.55 -21.58
C LEU A 10 5.47 -66.30 -22.27
N SER A 11 4.30 -65.82 -21.86
CA SER A 11 3.90 -64.45 -22.18
C SER A 11 4.59 -63.51 -21.18
N VAL A 12 5.70 -62.92 -21.61
CA VAL A 12 6.30 -61.76 -20.96
C VAL A 12 5.31 -60.60 -21.12
N THR A 13 4.50 -60.35 -20.10
CA THR A 13 3.70 -59.12 -20.05
C THR A 13 4.61 -58.00 -19.53
N VAL A 14 5.03 -57.16 -20.46
CA VAL A 14 5.67 -55.88 -20.19
C VAL A 14 4.70 -55.04 -19.34
N PHE A 15 5.09 -54.72 -18.10
CA PHE A 15 4.41 -53.68 -17.33
C PHE A 15 4.73 -52.34 -18.01
N LEU A 16 3.81 -51.85 -18.83
CA LEU A 16 3.77 -50.43 -19.17
C LEU A 16 3.34 -49.68 -17.90
N THR A 17 4.30 -49.17 -17.15
CA THR A 17 4.01 -48.11 -16.20
C THR A 17 3.59 -46.90 -17.02
N SER A 18 2.28 -46.64 -17.08
CA SER A 18 1.80 -45.35 -17.56
C SER A 18 2.36 -44.31 -16.59
N ALA A 19 3.31 -43.48 -17.03
CA ALA A 19 3.60 -42.23 -16.36
C ALA A 19 2.28 -41.44 -16.38
N ARG A 20 1.56 -41.44 -15.26
CA ARG A 20 0.48 -40.48 -15.05
C ARG A 20 1.17 -39.13 -15.08
N ASN A 21 1.01 -38.40 -16.18
CA ASN A 21 1.19 -36.96 -16.18
C ASN A 21 0.18 -36.44 -15.17
N THR A 22 0.61 -36.26 -13.92
CA THR A 22 -0.08 -35.41 -12.97
C THR A 22 -0.13 -34.04 -13.62
N THR A 23 -1.30 -33.74 -14.17
CA THR A 23 -1.68 -32.40 -14.61
C THR A 23 -1.22 -31.43 -13.54
N SER A 24 -0.52 -30.39 -13.99
CA SER A 24 0.13 -29.34 -13.21
C SER A 24 -0.81 -28.51 -12.31
N ILE A 25 -2.02 -28.99 -12.04
CA ILE A 25 -2.97 -28.33 -11.15
C ILE A 25 -2.52 -28.40 -9.69
N ASP A 26 -1.87 -29.49 -9.26
CA ASP A 26 -1.32 -29.58 -7.90
C ASP A 26 0.03 -28.86 -7.78
N ALA A 27 0.86 -28.87 -8.83
CA ALA A 27 2.08 -28.08 -8.88
C ALA A 27 1.79 -26.57 -8.94
N ALA A 28 0.72 -26.14 -9.63
CA ALA A 28 0.27 -24.75 -9.61
C ALA A 28 -0.32 -24.35 -8.25
N ARG A 29 -0.96 -25.29 -7.52
CA ARG A 29 -1.46 -25.04 -6.17
C ARG A 29 -0.35 -25.02 -5.11
N VAL A 30 0.76 -25.71 -5.35
CA VAL A 30 1.96 -25.73 -4.47
C VAL A 30 2.99 -24.66 -4.87
N ALA A 31 2.96 -24.15 -6.10
CA ALA A 31 3.73 -22.96 -6.53
C ALA A 31 3.02 -21.63 -6.22
N GLY A 32 1.81 -21.68 -5.66
CA GLY A 32 0.92 -20.52 -5.45
C GLY A 32 0.87 -19.99 -4.01
N ARG A 33 1.87 -20.25 -3.18
CA ARG A 33 2.08 -19.54 -1.91
C ARG A 33 3.51 -19.00 -1.79
N SER A 34 3.82 -18.03 -2.65
CA SER A 34 4.56 -16.83 -2.21
C SER A 34 3.65 -15.83 -1.49
N ALA A 35 2.39 -16.22 -1.22
CA ALA A 35 1.39 -15.46 -0.50
C ALA A 35 1.58 -15.58 1.02
N GLU A 36 2.16 -14.54 1.62
CA GLU A 36 1.75 -13.88 2.89
C GLU A 36 2.80 -12.82 3.31
N THR A 37 3.26 -11.97 2.39
CA THR A 37 4.09 -10.78 2.74
C THR A 37 3.37 -9.46 2.48
N CYS A 38 2.19 -9.50 1.89
CA CYS A 38 1.43 -8.34 1.45
C CYS A 38 0.06 -8.34 2.11
N GLY A 39 -0.41 -7.16 2.52
CA GLY A 39 -1.81 -6.93 2.80
C GLY A 39 -2.67 -7.16 1.55
N ASN A 40 -3.91 -7.59 1.76
CA ASN A 40 -4.84 -7.86 0.68
C ASN A 40 -5.35 -6.54 0.08
N PRO A 41 -5.07 -6.22 -1.21
CA PRO A 41 -5.48 -4.94 -1.81
C PRO A 41 -6.99 -4.66 -1.78
N ALA A 42 -7.83 -5.69 -1.63
CA ALA A 42 -9.26 -5.54 -1.49
C ALA A 42 -9.69 -4.90 -0.15
N ASP A 43 -8.82 -4.93 0.86
CA ASP A 43 -9.06 -4.32 2.18
C ASP A 43 -8.56 -2.87 2.24
N ALA A 44 -7.89 -2.38 1.19
CA ALA A 44 -7.43 -1.02 1.09
C ALA A 44 -8.55 -0.07 0.63
N VAL A 45 -8.54 1.15 1.17
CA VAL A 45 -9.48 2.23 0.87
C VAL A 45 -8.75 3.39 0.18
N LEU A 46 -9.49 4.23 -0.53
CA LEU A 46 -8.92 5.43 -1.14
C LEU A 46 -8.49 6.44 -0.08
N TYR A 47 -7.33 7.07 -0.32
CA TYR A 47 -6.79 8.15 0.49
C TYR A 47 -6.86 9.45 -0.32
N TYR A 48 -7.63 10.40 0.17
CA TYR A 48 -7.96 11.65 -0.49
C TYR A 48 -7.18 12.78 0.15
N THR A 49 -6.65 13.71 -0.65
CA THR A 49 -6.11 14.97 -0.14
C THR A 49 -7.13 16.06 -0.37
N LEU A 50 -7.48 16.78 0.68
CA LEU A 50 -8.24 18.02 0.61
C LEU A 50 -7.33 19.17 1.03
N VAL A 51 -7.55 20.34 0.46
CA VAL A 51 -6.87 21.57 0.87
C VAL A 51 -7.87 22.53 1.53
N VAL A 52 -7.46 23.06 2.69
CA VAL A 52 -8.26 24.04 3.44
C VAL A 52 -8.21 25.39 2.73
N THR A 53 -9.38 25.94 2.43
CA THR A 53 -9.52 27.29 1.89
C THR A 53 -9.10 28.31 2.95
N GLY A 54 -8.18 29.21 2.59
CA GLY A 54 -7.66 30.23 3.48
C GLY A 54 -6.25 29.91 3.98
N THR A 55 -6.06 28.80 4.70
CA THR A 55 -4.72 28.40 5.17
C THR A 55 -3.89 27.74 4.06
N GLY A 56 -4.54 27.05 3.12
CA GLY A 56 -3.86 26.27 2.09
C GLY A 56 -3.24 24.98 2.60
N GLU A 57 -3.63 24.53 3.80
CA GLU A 57 -3.11 23.30 4.40
C GLU A 57 -3.72 22.05 3.77
N TYR A 58 -2.89 21.05 3.50
CA TYR A 58 -3.30 19.77 2.94
C TYR A 58 -3.57 18.76 4.04
N VAL A 59 -4.78 18.18 4.04
CA VAL A 59 -5.20 17.18 5.01
C VAL A 59 -5.73 15.97 4.27
N TYR A 60 -5.41 14.80 4.80
CA TYR A 60 -5.69 13.53 4.17
C TYR A 60 -6.85 12.82 4.86
N PHE A 61 -7.63 12.08 4.07
CA PHE A 61 -8.83 11.38 4.54
C PHE A 61 -8.88 9.99 3.93
N SER A 62 -9.19 8.98 4.73
CA SER A 62 -9.32 7.59 4.29
C SER A 62 -10.78 7.14 4.10
N ASP A 63 -11.73 8.07 4.22
CA ASP A 63 -13.15 7.79 4.09
C ASP A 63 -13.89 8.87 3.26
N LEU A 64 -14.77 8.41 2.37
CA LEU A 64 -15.51 9.30 1.47
C LEU A 64 -16.62 10.09 2.19
N THR A 65 -17.04 9.67 3.38
CA THR A 65 -18.09 10.37 4.14
C THR A 65 -17.54 11.63 4.77
N GLY A 66 -16.35 11.57 5.37
CA GLY A 66 -15.57 12.69 5.88
C GLY A 66 -15.28 13.69 4.76
N VAL A 67 -14.75 13.23 3.63
CA VAL A 67 -14.54 14.06 2.44
C VAL A 67 -15.81 14.82 2.04
N ASN A 68 -16.94 14.12 1.89
CA ASN A 68 -18.19 14.77 1.50
C ASN A 68 -18.73 15.75 2.54
N THR A 69 -18.45 15.52 3.82
CA THR A 69 -18.83 16.42 4.92
C THR A 69 -18.06 17.73 4.81
N GLU A 70 -16.74 17.65 4.65
CA GLU A 70 -15.87 18.83 4.53
C GLU A 70 -16.16 19.65 3.27
N LEU A 71 -16.38 18.99 2.13
CA LEU A 71 -16.72 19.67 0.88
C LEU A 71 -18.06 20.43 0.96
N ARG A 72 -19.04 19.91 1.71
CA ARG A 72 -20.32 20.60 1.92
C ARG A 72 -20.20 21.84 2.80
N GLY A 73 -19.19 21.87 3.68
CA GLY A 73 -18.87 23.04 4.50
C GLY A 73 -18.37 24.24 3.70
N GLY A 74 -17.89 24.02 2.47
CA GLY A 74 -17.46 25.08 1.54
C GLY A 74 -16.09 25.70 1.87
N THR A 75 -15.41 25.22 2.91
CA THR A 75 -14.07 25.65 3.33
C THR A 75 -12.96 24.73 2.84
N TRP A 76 -13.29 23.70 2.07
CA TRP A 76 -12.34 22.70 1.59
C TRP A 76 -12.54 22.43 0.11
N THR A 77 -11.44 22.14 -0.58
CA THR A 77 -11.47 21.67 -1.97
C THR A 77 -10.72 20.35 -2.08
N LEU A 78 -11.27 19.41 -2.85
CA LEU A 78 -10.57 18.17 -3.18
C LEU A 78 -9.35 18.49 -4.05
N GLN A 79 -8.16 18.11 -3.59
CA GLN A 79 -6.92 18.21 -4.35
C GLN A 79 -6.77 16.98 -5.24
N ALA A 80 -6.79 15.78 -4.66
CA ALA A 80 -6.56 14.54 -5.38
C ALA A 80 -7.08 13.30 -4.64
N VAL A 81 -7.12 12.19 -5.37
CA VAL A 81 -7.12 10.83 -4.80
C VAL A 81 -5.69 10.32 -4.92
N GLU A 82 -4.96 10.30 -3.82
CA GLU A 82 -3.51 10.07 -3.83
C GLU A 82 -3.17 8.60 -3.99
N ALA A 83 -3.87 7.75 -3.25
CA ALA A 83 -3.44 6.38 -3.04
C ALA A 83 -4.58 5.49 -2.56
N MET A 84 -4.24 4.23 -2.36
CA MET A 84 -4.98 3.29 -1.54
C MET A 84 -4.14 2.91 -0.30
N VAL A 85 -4.80 2.88 0.87
CA VAL A 85 -4.18 2.66 2.19
C VAL A 85 -5.03 1.69 3.02
N PHE A 86 -4.44 1.06 4.04
CA PHE A 86 -5.17 0.14 4.91
C PHE A 86 -5.65 0.86 6.18
N LEU A 87 -6.89 0.61 6.61
CA LEU A 87 -7.44 1.16 7.86
C LEU A 87 -7.03 0.36 9.10
N THR A 88 -6.65 -0.90 8.89
CA THR A 88 -6.18 -1.82 9.94
C THR A 88 -4.80 -2.33 9.58
N GLN A 89 -4.07 -2.80 10.59
CA GLN A 89 -2.74 -3.35 10.38
C GLN A 89 -2.82 -4.62 9.51
N GLU A 90 -2.16 -4.55 8.35
CA GLU A 90 -1.95 -5.67 7.45
C GLU A 90 -0.51 -6.19 7.56
N VAL A 91 -0.27 -7.37 6.99
CA VAL A 91 1.08 -7.96 6.94
C VAL A 91 2.07 -6.98 6.29
N SER A 92 3.24 -6.85 6.92
CA SER A 92 4.34 -5.96 6.50
C SER A 92 4.00 -4.47 6.48
N THR A 93 2.87 -4.03 7.06
CA THR A 93 2.54 -2.61 7.20
C THR A 93 2.91 -2.07 8.57
N VAL A 94 3.16 -0.77 8.62
CA VAL A 94 3.40 0.02 9.82
C VAL A 94 2.35 1.12 9.91
N PRO A 95 2.01 1.60 11.13
CA PRO A 95 1.13 2.74 11.27
C PRO A 95 1.75 4.00 10.64
N PHE A 96 0.91 4.76 9.95
CA PHE A 96 1.17 6.13 9.53
C PHE A 96 0.37 7.03 10.47
N PHE A 97 1.09 7.72 11.34
CA PHE A 97 0.50 8.52 12.40
C PHE A 97 0.15 9.91 11.90
N ARG A 98 -0.95 10.45 12.39
CA ARG A 98 -1.26 11.88 12.30
C ARG A 98 -0.91 12.58 13.59
N LEU A 99 -0.26 13.72 13.46
CA LEU A 99 0.00 14.65 14.56
C LEU A 99 -0.47 16.06 14.20
N ASP A 100 -1.11 16.73 15.14
CA ASP A 100 -1.60 18.10 14.98
C ASP A 100 -0.70 19.06 15.77
N SER A 101 -0.28 20.15 15.15
CA SER A 101 0.52 21.18 15.85
C SER A 101 -0.34 21.91 16.89
N THR A 102 0.21 22.09 18.09
CA THR A 102 -0.47 22.83 19.18
C THR A 102 -0.42 24.35 19.01
N SER A 103 0.34 24.86 18.02
CA SER A 103 0.65 26.28 17.87
C SER A 103 0.39 26.85 16.48
N ALA A 104 0.12 25.99 15.49
CA ALA A 104 -0.12 26.38 14.12
C ALA A 104 -1.17 25.45 13.47
N PRO A 105 -1.87 25.91 12.41
CA PRO A 105 -2.79 25.06 11.65
C PRO A 105 -2.02 24.15 10.68
N GLU A 106 -1.11 23.33 11.21
CA GLU A 106 -0.27 22.39 10.47
C GLU A 106 -0.52 20.97 10.97
N VAL A 107 -0.72 20.05 10.03
CA VAL A 107 -0.82 18.62 10.28
C VAL A 107 0.46 17.96 9.76
N PHE A 108 0.99 17.02 10.54
CA PHE A 108 2.17 16.25 10.17
C PHE A 108 1.86 14.76 10.22
N TYR A 109 2.32 14.03 9.20
CA TYR A 109 2.15 12.59 9.10
C TYR A 109 3.48 11.87 9.00
N THR A 110 3.64 10.76 9.73
CA THR A 110 4.88 9.97 9.66
C THR A 110 4.66 8.51 10.03
N ALA A 111 5.41 7.62 9.37
CA ALA A 111 5.58 6.22 9.77
C ALA A 111 6.87 6.00 10.59
N SER A 112 7.72 7.03 10.70
CA SER A 112 8.97 6.98 11.46
C SER A 112 8.70 7.22 12.94
N THR A 113 9.01 6.23 13.76
CA THR A 113 8.90 6.36 15.23
C THR A 113 9.83 7.44 15.77
N THR A 114 10.98 7.67 15.12
CA THR A 114 11.91 8.75 15.49
C THR A 114 11.30 10.13 15.22
N GLU A 115 10.68 10.33 14.05
CA GLU A 115 10.04 11.60 13.73
C GLU A 115 8.81 11.85 14.61
N LEU A 116 7.99 10.82 14.87
CA LEU A 116 6.88 10.87 15.81
C LEU A 116 7.35 11.38 17.19
N ILE A 117 8.38 10.76 17.76
CA ILE A 117 8.93 11.17 19.07
C ILE A 117 9.47 12.61 19.02
N ASN A 118 10.17 12.97 17.94
CA ASN A 118 10.67 14.33 17.78
C ASN A 118 9.53 15.36 17.68
N ALA A 119 8.49 15.09 16.91
CA ALA A 119 7.34 15.99 16.76
C ALA A 119 6.60 16.18 18.10
N LEU A 120 6.40 15.11 18.87
CA LEU A 120 5.81 15.18 20.22
C LEU A 120 6.62 16.09 21.16
N ASN A 121 7.96 16.00 21.10
CA ASN A 121 8.84 16.86 21.89
C ASN A 121 8.85 18.33 21.42
N ASN A 122 8.37 18.61 20.21
CA ASN A 122 8.34 19.93 19.58
C ASN A 122 6.93 20.52 19.47
N GLY A 123 6.00 20.09 20.31
CA GLY A 123 4.69 20.72 20.45
C GLY A 123 3.64 20.24 19.43
N TYR A 124 3.75 19.00 18.96
CA TYR A 124 2.66 18.31 18.28
C TYR A 124 1.95 17.35 19.25
N GLU A 125 0.66 17.14 19.02
CA GLU A 125 -0.14 16.13 19.72
C GLU A 125 -0.44 14.96 18.79
N LEU A 126 -0.28 13.74 19.29
CA LEU A 126 -0.64 12.53 18.53
C LEU A 126 -2.16 12.39 18.48
N VAL A 127 -2.72 12.39 17.27
CA VAL A 127 -4.13 12.06 17.02
C VAL A 127 -4.31 10.55 17.04
N GLY A 128 -3.40 9.82 16.39
CA GLY A 128 -3.38 8.35 16.41
C GLY A 128 -2.77 7.77 15.14
N PRO A 129 -2.72 6.42 15.04
CA PRO A 129 -2.53 5.77 13.76
C PRO A 129 -3.76 6.05 12.90
N GLU A 130 -3.58 6.77 11.79
CA GLU A 130 -4.71 7.12 10.91
C GLU A 130 -4.90 6.05 9.84
N VAL A 131 -3.81 5.54 9.30
CA VAL A 131 -3.77 4.48 8.29
C VAL A 131 -2.53 3.61 8.48
N TYR A 132 -2.43 2.53 7.70
CA TYR A 132 -1.28 1.65 7.65
C TYR A 132 -0.72 1.58 6.24
N ILE A 133 0.60 1.69 6.14
CA ILE A 133 1.36 1.74 4.88
C ILE A 133 2.56 0.80 4.93
N TYR A 134 3.18 0.50 3.80
CA TYR A 134 4.40 -0.30 3.76
C TYR A 134 5.63 0.57 4.09
N PRO A 135 6.56 0.11 4.95
CA PRO A 135 7.79 0.84 5.24
C PRO A 135 8.86 0.69 4.13
N THR A 136 8.69 -0.29 3.23
CA THR A 136 9.60 -0.55 2.10
C THR A 136 8.81 -0.81 0.83
N GLN A 137 9.44 -0.65 -0.34
CA GLN A 137 8.78 -0.86 -1.62
C GLN A 137 8.57 -2.34 -1.92
N ILE A 138 7.40 -2.85 -1.54
CA ILE A 138 6.96 -4.23 -1.77
C ILE A 138 5.55 -4.27 -2.35
N CYS A 139 5.07 -5.42 -2.80
CA CYS A 139 3.65 -5.63 -3.13
C CYS A 139 3.11 -4.63 -4.19
N GLY A 140 3.94 -4.26 -5.17
CA GLY A 140 3.59 -3.26 -6.19
C GLY A 140 3.27 -1.86 -5.65
N SER A 141 3.68 -1.55 -4.42
CA SER A 141 3.53 -0.22 -3.83
C SER A 141 4.40 0.82 -4.52
N VAL A 142 3.97 2.07 -4.40
CA VAL A 142 4.63 3.27 -4.95
C VAL A 142 5.07 4.17 -3.80
N PRO A 143 6.14 4.96 -3.97
CA PRO A 143 6.60 5.89 -2.95
C PRO A 143 5.52 6.93 -2.64
N PHE A 144 5.37 7.25 -1.36
CA PHE A 144 4.60 8.39 -0.88
C PHE A 144 5.59 9.46 -0.42
N TYR A 145 5.81 10.42 -1.30
CA TYR A 145 6.78 11.50 -1.11
C TYR A 145 6.27 12.49 -0.09
N TYR A 146 7.13 12.96 0.80
CA TYR A 146 6.84 14.05 1.73
C TYR A 146 7.64 15.30 1.34
N LEU A 147 6.88 16.38 1.13
CA LEU A 147 7.37 17.70 0.82
C LEU A 147 6.95 18.69 1.90
N ARG A 148 7.83 19.64 2.21
CA ARG A 148 7.58 20.66 3.22
C ARG A 148 7.88 22.06 2.74
N ASN A 149 7.00 23.01 3.07
CA ASN A 149 7.28 24.44 2.95
C ASN A 149 7.21 25.11 4.31
N ALA A 150 8.38 25.30 4.94
CA ALA A 150 8.46 25.90 6.27
C ALA A 150 7.97 27.37 6.31
N ALA A 151 8.13 28.12 5.22
CA ALA A 151 7.67 29.52 5.15
C ALA A 151 6.13 29.63 5.11
N LYS A 152 5.47 28.63 4.52
CA LYS A 152 4.01 28.51 4.47
C LYS A 152 3.44 27.71 5.65
N ILE A 153 4.30 27.08 6.45
CA ILE A 153 3.91 26.14 7.51
C ILE A 153 2.96 25.08 6.95
N SER A 154 3.39 24.40 5.88
CA SER A 154 2.56 23.42 5.20
C SER A 154 3.34 22.18 4.77
N ASN A 155 2.69 21.04 4.96
CA ASN A 155 3.18 19.72 4.58
C ASN A 155 2.35 19.18 3.42
N PHE A 156 2.99 18.47 2.51
CA PHE A 156 2.34 17.88 1.36
C PHE A 156 2.91 16.50 1.07
N TYR A 157 2.02 15.55 0.81
CA TYR A 157 2.33 14.16 0.49
C TYR A 157 1.67 13.75 -0.81
N THR A 158 2.42 13.10 -1.68
CA THR A 158 1.89 12.66 -2.98
C THR A 158 2.60 11.41 -3.47
N THR A 159 1.92 10.61 -4.29
CA THR A 159 2.57 9.55 -5.09
C THR A 159 2.91 10.01 -6.50
N SER A 160 2.47 11.21 -6.89
CA SER A 160 2.65 11.77 -8.24
C SER A 160 4.01 12.46 -8.37
N GLU A 161 4.90 11.88 -9.18
CA GLU A 161 6.20 12.49 -9.48
C GLU A 161 6.04 13.89 -10.11
N SER A 162 5.02 14.09 -10.95
CA SER A 162 4.75 15.40 -11.55
C SER A 162 4.28 16.44 -10.54
N GLU A 163 3.46 16.06 -9.55
CA GLU A 163 3.07 17.00 -8.49
C GLU A 163 4.23 17.31 -7.58
N ARG A 164 5.00 16.30 -7.17
CA ARG A 164 6.24 16.46 -6.42
C ARG A 164 7.14 17.51 -7.06
N LEU A 165 7.44 17.38 -8.36
CA LEU A 165 8.26 18.34 -9.10
C LEU A 165 7.61 19.74 -9.19
N ALA A 166 6.30 19.82 -9.34
CA ALA A 166 5.59 21.10 -9.37
C ALA A 166 5.64 21.82 -8.01
N PHE A 167 5.51 21.10 -6.89
CA PHE A 167 5.63 21.67 -5.54
C PHE A 167 7.05 22.13 -5.24
N ILE A 168 8.07 21.36 -5.67
CA ILE A 168 9.48 21.77 -5.58
C ILE A 168 9.70 23.09 -6.33
N ALA A 169 9.19 23.20 -7.57
CA ALA A 169 9.26 24.44 -8.35
C ALA A 169 8.55 25.62 -7.67
N ASN A 170 7.59 25.36 -6.78
CA ASN A 170 6.85 26.35 -6.00
C ASN A 170 7.42 26.55 -4.57
N GLY A 171 8.65 26.11 -4.34
CA GLY A 171 9.41 26.40 -3.11
C GLY A 171 9.19 25.41 -1.96
N TYR A 172 8.60 24.25 -2.22
CA TYR A 172 8.65 23.14 -1.27
C TYR A 172 10.02 22.46 -1.31
N THR A 173 10.47 21.98 -0.17
CA THR A 173 11.62 21.09 -0.05
C THR A 173 11.13 19.65 -0.12
N ASP A 174 11.78 18.84 -0.95
CA ASP A 174 11.60 17.39 -0.94
C ASP A 174 12.32 16.80 0.26
N VAL A 175 11.57 16.24 1.21
CA VAL A 175 12.13 15.82 2.50
C VAL A 175 12.56 14.36 2.42
N GLU A 176 11.63 13.48 2.05
CA GLU A 176 11.85 12.03 2.06
C GLU A 176 10.73 11.25 1.35
N ILE A 177 10.87 9.93 1.32
CA ILE A 177 9.77 8.99 1.10
C ILE A 177 9.29 8.55 2.48
N SER A 178 8.14 9.04 2.92
CA SER A 178 7.61 8.72 4.27
C SER A 178 7.01 7.32 4.37
N GLY A 179 6.85 6.64 3.22
CA GLY A 179 6.50 5.23 3.13
C GLY A 179 6.03 4.86 1.73
N TYR A 180 5.40 3.70 1.62
CA TYR A 180 4.93 3.17 0.34
C TYR A 180 3.46 2.74 0.44
N VAL A 181 2.68 3.18 -0.52
CA VAL A 181 1.22 3.02 -0.57
C VAL A 181 0.81 2.31 -1.84
N LEU A 182 -0.41 1.77 -1.89
CA LEU A 182 -0.92 1.13 -3.10
C LEU A 182 -1.37 2.21 -4.10
N PRO A 183 -1.06 2.07 -5.40
CA PRO A 183 -1.54 3.01 -6.40
C PRO A 183 -3.07 2.88 -6.56
N VAL A 184 -3.73 3.99 -6.92
CA VAL A 184 -5.18 3.99 -7.19
C VAL A 184 -5.51 2.97 -8.28
N GLY A 185 -6.51 2.12 -8.03
CA GLY A 185 -6.94 1.07 -8.95
C GLY A 185 -6.14 -0.24 -8.86
N CYS A 186 -5.24 -0.34 -7.89
CA CYS A 186 -4.54 -1.58 -7.58
C CYS A 186 -5.52 -2.70 -7.18
N SER A 187 -5.70 -3.70 -8.03
CA SER A 187 -6.50 -4.91 -7.74
C SER A 187 -5.67 -6.19 -7.65
N GLN A 188 -4.39 -6.15 -8.06
CA GLN A 188 -3.48 -7.30 -8.07
C GLN A 188 -2.04 -6.92 -7.70
N CYS A 189 -1.82 -5.89 -6.88
CA CYS A 189 -0.47 -5.63 -6.38
C CYS A 189 -0.16 -6.67 -5.29
N SER A 190 0.42 -7.78 -5.73
CA SER A 190 0.85 -8.93 -4.93
C SER A 190 2.34 -9.15 -5.10
#